data_AF-W1X7S9-F1
#
_entry.id   AF-W1X7S9-F1
#
_cell.length_a   1.000
_cell.length_b   1.000
_cell.length_c   1.000
_cell.angle_alpha   90.00
_cell.angle_beta   90.00
_cell.angle_gamma   90.00
#
_symmetry.space_group_name_H-M   'P 1'
#
loop_
_entity.id
_entity.type
_entity.pdbx_description
1 polymer ?
#
loop_
_entity_poly.entity_id
_entity_poly.type
_entity_poly.pdbx_seq_one_letter_code
_entity_poly.pdbx_strand_id
1 'polypeptide(L)'
;LAGEKRNICVVGDDDQGLYRFRGATIRNILEFPNKFSSGICKVISLVTNYRSNSDIVEFYNKWMSTTDGAKFKFSWDKFRYPKRIHPHTKSLMNSPA
;
A
#
# COMPACT_ATOMS: atom_id res chain seq x y z
N LEU A 1 11.08 -15.15 -17.87
CA LEU A 1 11.68 -14.57 -16.66
C LEU A 1 11.43 -15.43 -15.41
N ALA A 2 10.19 -15.75 -15.03
CA ALA A 2 9.96 -16.67 -13.89
C ALA A 2 10.11 -18.16 -14.23
N GLY A 3 9.92 -18.53 -15.51
CA GLY A 3 10.13 -19.90 -16.01
C GLY A 3 9.33 -20.97 -15.26
N GLU A 4 9.77 -22.21 -15.36
CA GLU A 4 9.14 -23.37 -14.69
C GLU A 4 9.27 -23.31 -13.16
N LYS A 5 10.36 -22.69 -12.67
CA LYS A 5 10.65 -22.58 -11.23
C LYS A 5 9.70 -21.64 -10.49
N ARG A 6 9.03 -20.71 -11.19
CA ARG A 6 8.05 -19.75 -10.62
C ARG A 6 8.61 -18.92 -9.44
N ASN A 7 9.92 -18.71 -9.40
CA ASN A 7 10.60 -17.94 -8.34
C ASN A 7 10.64 -16.46 -8.69
N ILE A 8 9.55 -15.76 -8.42
CA ILE A 8 9.44 -14.32 -8.62
C ILE A 8 8.97 -13.65 -7.33
N CYS A 9 9.65 -12.57 -6.94
CA CYS A 9 9.25 -11.70 -5.87
C CYS A 9 8.97 -10.32 -6.46
N VAL A 10 7.79 -9.78 -6.20
CA VAL A 10 7.41 -8.41 -6.57
C VAL A 10 7.16 -7.62 -5.31
N VAL A 11 7.53 -6.34 -5.32
CA VAL A 11 7.36 -5.41 -4.21
C VAL A 11 6.74 -4.14 -4.75
N GLY A 12 5.82 -3.55 -3.99
CA GLY A 12 5.24 -2.26 -4.32
C GLY A 12 4.24 -1.81 -3.27
N ASP A 13 3.73 -0.59 -3.47
CA ASP A 13 2.75 0.06 -2.63
C ASP A 13 1.63 0.61 -3.51
N ASP A 14 0.42 0.12 -3.26
CA ASP A 14 -0.80 0.53 -3.96
C ASP A 14 -1.17 2.01 -3.78
N ASP A 15 -0.79 2.62 -2.65
CA ASP A 15 -1.03 4.05 -2.40
C ASP A 15 -0.08 4.96 -3.18
N GLN A 16 0.98 4.39 -3.76
CA GLN A 16 1.99 5.12 -4.55
C GLN A 16 1.83 4.92 -6.06
N GLY A 17 0.65 4.43 -6.51
CA GLY A 17 0.32 4.22 -7.92
C GLY A 17 0.05 5.49 -8.73
N LEU A 18 1.06 6.36 -8.93
CA LEU A 18 0.90 7.69 -9.56
C LEU A 18 1.02 7.69 -11.10
N TYR A 19 1.53 6.62 -11.72
CA TYR A 19 1.86 6.58 -13.16
C TYR A 19 0.72 6.10 -14.08
N ARG A 20 -0.55 6.20 -13.65
CA ARG A 20 -1.70 5.75 -14.45
C ARG A 20 -1.80 6.44 -15.81
N PHE A 21 -1.42 7.72 -15.89
CA PHE A 21 -1.41 8.49 -17.13
C PHE A 21 -0.45 7.94 -18.20
N ARG A 22 0.50 7.08 -17.81
CA ARG A 22 1.44 6.38 -18.70
C ARG A 22 1.04 4.94 -18.97
N GLY A 23 -0.20 4.55 -18.64
CA GLY A 23 -0.70 3.18 -18.80
C GLY A 23 -0.35 2.22 -17.66
N ALA A 24 0.27 2.69 -16.57
CA ALA A 24 0.50 1.83 -15.40
C ALA A 24 -0.84 1.53 -14.69
N THR A 25 -0.97 0.31 -14.16
CA THR A 25 -2.17 -0.10 -13.42
C THR A 25 -1.80 -0.75 -12.10
N ILE A 26 -2.47 -0.32 -11.01
CA ILE A 26 -2.28 -0.90 -9.68
C ILE A 26 -2.82 -2.33 -9.58
N ARG A 27 -3.68 -2.73 -10.53
CA ARG A 27 -4.16 -4.12 -10.63
C ARG A 27 -3.03 -5.12 -10.76
N ASN A 28 -1.91 -4.73 -11.35
CA ASN A 28 -0.74 -5.61 -11.50
C ASN A 28 -0.23 -6.14 -10.16
N ILE A 29 -0.28 -5.34 -9.09
CA ILE A 29 0.14 -5.78 -7.76
C ILE A 29 -1.02 -6.41 -6.98
N LEU A 30 -2.23 -5.84 -7.06
CA LEU A 30 -3.41 -6.34 -6.32
C LEU A 30 -3.82 -7.75 -6.78
N GLU A 31 -3.74 -8.01 -8.08
CA GLU A 31 -4.14 -9.27 -8.70
C GLU A 31 -2.96 -10.24 -8.87
N PHE A 32 -1.75 -9.85 -8.45
CA PHE A 32 -0.56 -10.70 -8.57
C PHE A 32 -0.75 -12.09 -7.92
N PRO A 33 -1.29 -12.21 -6.70
CA PRO A 33 -1.51 -13.52 -6.08
C PRO A 33 -2.46 -14.42 -6.87
N ASN A 34 -3.44 -13.83 -7.58
CA ASN A 34 -4.44 -14.56 -8.37
C ASN A 34 -3.83 -15.20 -9.63
N LYS A 35 -2.59 -14.82 -9.99
CA LYS A 35 -1.85 -15.44 -11.11
C LYS A 35 -1.19 -16.76 -10.73
N PHE A 36 -1.29 -17.18 -9.47
CA PHE A 36 -0.73 -18.41 -8.95
C PHE A 36 -1.82 -19.28 -8.34
N SER A 37 -1.62 -20.60 -8.34
CA SER A 37 -2.51 -21.52 -7.62
C SER A 37 -2.52 -21.19 -6.12
N SER A 38 -3.64 -21.50 -5.46
CA SER A 38 -3.84 -21.25 -4.03
C SER A 38 -2.67 -21.79 -3.19
N GLY A 39 -2.19 -20.99 -2.24
CA GLY A 39 -1.10 -21.36 -1.33
C GLY A 39 0.33 -21.22 -1.90
N ILE A 40 0.50 -20.96 -3.20
CA ILE A 40 1.85 -20.80 -3.80
C ILE A 40 2.39 -19.38 -3.58
N CYS A 41 1.57 -18.37 -3.83
CA CYS A 41 1.99 -16.98 -3.70
C CYS A 41 1.86 -16.50 -2.25
N LYS A 42 2.99 -16.36 -1.57
CA LYS A 42 3.03 -15.77 -0.23
C LYS A 42 2.93 -14.25 -0.31
N VAL A 43 1.97 -13.68 0.42
CA VAL A 43 1.83 -12.22 0.59
C VAL A 43 2.39 -11.82 1.95
N ILE A 44 3.26 -10.81 1.96
CA ILE A 44 3.89 -10.29 3.18
C ILE A 44 3.63 -8.78 3.26
N SER A 45 2.89 -8.35 4.27
CA SER A 45 2.57 -6.94 4.48
C SER A 45 3.60 -6.29 5.40
N LEU A 46 4.27 -5.24 4.91
CA LEU A 46 5.20 -4.43 5.68
C LEU A 46 4.53 -3.10 6.04
N VAL A 47 3.94 -3.04 7.24
CA VAL A 47 3.17 -1.86 7.71
C VAL A 47 3.91 -0.99 8.71
N THR A 48 5.12 -1.39 9.11
CA THR A 48 5.95 -0.61 10.03
C THR A 48 6.79 0.39 9.24
N ASN A 49 6.60 1.68 9.52
CA ASN A 49 7.35 2.78 8.93
C ASN A 49 8.53 3.14 9.84
N TYR A 50 9.73 3.02 9.29
CA TYR A 50 10.99 3.36 9.96
C TYR A 50 11.56 4.71 9.51
N ARG A 51 10.90 5.40 8.57
CA ARG A 51 11.43 6.61 7.92
C ARG A 51 10.92 7.89 8.59
N SER A 52 9.66 7.91 8.99
CA SER A 52 8.92 9.12 9.36
C SER A 52 8.57 9.12 10.84
N ASN A 53 8.49 10.32 11.41
CA ASN A 53 7.99 10.56 12.76
C ASN A 53 6.54 10.09 12.92
N SER A 54 6.15 9.76 14.16
CA SER A 54 4.80 9.24 14.47
C SER A 54 3.68 10.14 13.96
N ASP A 55 3.86 11.45 14.09
CA ASP A 55 2.84 12.45 13.75
C ASP A 55 2.58 12.49 12.24
N ILE A 56 3.64 12.32 11.43
CA ILE A 56 3.54 12.24 9.97
C ILE A 56 2.80 10.95 9.57
N VAL A 57 3.13 9.83 10.22
CA VAL A 57 2.46 8.55 9.97
C VAL A 57 0.98 8.62 10.35
N GLU A 58 0.66 9.29 11.45
CA GLU A 58 -0.73 9.52 11.88
C GLU A 58 -1.49 10.43 10.91
N PHE A 59 -0.87 11.55 10.51
CA PHE A 59 -1.43 12.44 9.50
C PHE A 59 -1.75 11.68 8.21
N TYR A 60 -0.82 10.88 7.71
CA TYR A 60 -1.05 10.06 6.51
C TYR A 60 -2.22 9.09 6.69
N ASN A 61 -2.30 8.36 7.80
CA ASN A 61 -3.41 7.43 8.04
C ASN A 61 -4.77 8.16 8.08
N LYS A 62 -4.81 9.34 8.69
CA LYS A 62 -6.02 10.20 8.73
C LYS A 62 -6.36 10.74 7.34
N TRP A 63 -5.37 11.18 6.56
CA TRP A 63 -5.59 11.64 5.20
C TRP A 63 -6.16 10.54 4.30
N MET A 64 -5.62 9.33 4.39
CA MET A 64 -6.13 8.22 3.58
C MET A 64 -7.61 7.91 3.88
N SER A 65 -8.03 7.97 5.14
CA SER A 65 -9.44 7.74 5.50
C SER A 65 -10.36 8.88 5.07
N THR A 66 -9.88 10.13 4.99
CA THR A 66 -10.72 11.24 4.54
C THR A 66 -10.94 11.22 3.03
N THR A 67 -10.00 10.72 2.24
CA THR A 67 -10.10 10.68 0.76
C THR A 67 -11.03 9.59 0.20
N ASP A 68 -11.64 8.78 1.06
CA ASP A 68 -12.58 7.72 0.68
C ASP A 68 -14.04 8.20 0.76
N GLY A 69 -14.90 7.66 -0.10
CA GLY A 69 -16.35 7.78 0.00
C GLY A 69 -16.99 8.89 -0.84
N ALA A 70 -18.28 9.13 -0.57
CA ALA A 70 -19.18 9.93 -1.40
C ALA A 70 -18.67 11.37 -1.64
N LYS A 71 -18.02 11.97 -0.64
CA LYS A 71 -17.46 13.33 -0.74
C LYS A 71 -16.41 13.44 -1.84
N PHE A 72 -15.59 12.40 -2.02
CA PHE A 72 -14.54 12.35 -3.05
C PHE A 72 -14.99 11.65 -4.33
N LYS A 73 -16.23 11.13 -4.37
CA LYS A 73 -16.75 10.28 -5.46
C LYS A 73 -15.77 9.16 -5.85
N PHE A 74 -15.04 8.66 -4.86
CA PHE A 74 -13.96 7.71 -5.02
C PHE A 74 -14.01 6.67 -3.91
N SER A 75 -13.67 5.42 -4.23
CA SER A 75 -13.57 4.34 -3.25
C SER A 75 -12.25 3.58 -3.43
N TRP A 76 -11.51 3.44 -2.33
CA TRP A 76 -10.23 2.73 -2.29
C TRP A 76 -10.39 1.20 -2.34
N ASP A 77 -11.59 0.66 -2.08
CA ASP A 77 -11.85 -0.79 -1.93
C ASP A 77 -11.27 -1.65 -3.07
N LYS A 78 -11.31 -1.16 -4.31
CA LYS A 78 -10.82 -1.88 -5.50
C LYS A 78 -9.40 -1.51 -5.94
N PHE A 79 -8.75 -0.60 -5.22
CA PHE A 79 -7.47 -0.02 -5.63
C PHE A 79 -6.39 -0.09 -4.55
N ARG A 80 -6.70 -0.66 -3.38
CA ARG A 80 -5.81 -0.64 -2.22
C ARG A 80 -5.94 -1.91 -1.38
N TYR A 81 -4.81 -2.38 -0.85
CA TYR A 81 -4.86 -3.38 0.21
C TYR A 81 -5.26 -2.72 1.53
N PRO A 82 -6.15 -3.33 2.34
CA PRO A 82 -6.49 -2.80 3.64
C PRO A 82 -5.23 -2.77 4.51
N LYS A 83 -4.80 -1.57 4.89
CA LYS A 83 -3.59 -1.37 5.69
C LYS A 83 -3.70 -0.11 6.54
N ARG A 84 -3.02 -0.17 7.69
CA ARG A 84 -2.75 0.96 8.57
C ARG A 84 -1.25 0.97 8.84
N ILE A 85 -0.62 2.12 8.65
CA ILE A 85 0.83 2.24 8.83
C ILE A 85 1.14 2.57 10.29
N HIS A 86 2.17 1.94 10.85
CA HIS A 86 2.60 2.11 12.23
C HIS A 86 4.01 2.69 12.28
N PRO A 87 4.27 3.76 13.02
CA PRO A 87 5.64 4.23 13.19
C PRO A 87 6.44 3.22 14.01
N HIS A 88 7.73 3.04 13.68
CA HIS A 88 8.62 2.18 14.46
C HIS A 88 8.86 2.73 15.87
N THR A 89 8.93 4.05 16.00
CA THR A 89 9.16 4.75 17.27
C THR A 89 8.16 5.89 17.40
N LYS A 90 7.63 6.10 18.61
CA LYS A 90 6.83 7.28 18.92
C LYS A 90 7.74 8.49 19.07
N SER A 91 7.46 9.55 18.34
CA SER A 91 8.20 10.81 18.45
C SER A 91 7.88 11.48 19.79
N LEU A 92 8.90 12.06 20.42
CA LEU A 92 8.77 12.79 21.68
C LEU A 92 8.42 14.28 21.48
N MET A 93 8.62 14.79 20.26
CA MET A 93 8.25 16.15 19.89
C MET A 93 6.97 16.13 19.07
N ASN A 94 5.98 16.90 19.51
CA ASN A 94 4.79 17.18 18.72
C ASN A 94 5.18 18.08 17.55
N SER A 95 4.87 17.65 16.34
CA SER A 95 4.93 18.51 15.16
C SER A 95 3.95 19.68 15.33
N PRO A 96 4.35 20.94 15.03
CA PRO A 96 3.48 22.12 15.17
C PRO A 96 2.38 22.21 14.09
N ALA A 97 2.14 21.12 13.35
CA ALA A 97 1.24 21.09 12.19
C ALA A 97 -0.22 20.87 12.59
#